data_AF-A0A521LZ53-F1
#
_entry.id   AF-A0A521LZ53-F1
#
_cell.length_a   1.000
_cell.length_b   1.000
_cell.length_c   1.000
_cell.angle_alpha   90.00
_cell.angle_beta   90.00
_cell.angle_gamma   90.00
#
_symmetry.space_group_name_H-M   'P 1'
#
loop_
_entity.id
_entity.type
_entity.pdbx_description
1 polymer ?
#
loop_
_entity_poly.entity_id
_entity_poly.type
_entity_poly.pdbx_seq_one_letter_code
_entity_poly.pdbx_strand_id
1 'polypeptide(L)'
;MSPAAVVLALSLHGAAAAVLWWASPFRPTEPPQDAIMITVDAGAPPTSMDSQSDDKPVQAVAAGTPEPAPPEPPREEPQQALAEPPPPEQPPPPQPTPPPSLEQALALPEELPPPTARDFPKPVPPPPPRPAARPPQGALSQAPLPRPPQPAPAQPSMNSPASVPAPPSNSSDWLIGKGRARNAYLDLVARHTARHRFYPRISADNKQEGRVVTRVTIARDGRLIDVRIDKSSGWPAIDAAELETIRKSAPFPPVPGDMPGDPLILILPIHYDLTFSRKR
;
A
#
# COMPACT_ATOMS: atom_id res chain seq x y z
N MET A 1 9.39 -28.14 -38.94
CA MET A 1 9.98 -28.83 -37.77
C MET A 1 9.02 -29.94 -37.37
N SER A 2 9.50 -31.16 -37.17
CA SER A 2 8.61 -32.26 -36.79
C SER A 2 8.05 -32.02 -35.37
N PRO A 3 6.79 -32.37 -35.09
CA PRO A 3 6.19 -32.19 -33.75
C PRO A 3 6.99 -32.94 -32.67
N ALA A 4 7.63 -34.06 -33.02
CA ALA A 4 8.54 -34.80 -32.14
C ALA A 4 9.77 -33.98 -31.72
N ALA A 5 10.33 -33.13 -32.59
CA ALA A 5 11.48 -32.30 -32.25
C ALA A 5 11.13 -31.18 -31.25
N VAL A 6 9.90 -30.66 -31.32
CA VAL A 6 9.42 -29.62 -30.40
C VAL A 6 9.21 -30.19 -29.00
N VAL A 7 8.64 -31.40 -28.89
CA VAL A 7 8.45 -32.09 -27.60
C VAL A 7 9.80 -32.41 -26.94
N LEU A 8 10.78 -32.90 -27.72
CA LEU A 8 12.13 -33.15 -27.21
C LEU A 8 12.82 -31.89 -26.71
N ALA A 9 12.70 -30.77 -27.45
CA ALA A 9 13.28 -29.50 -27.05
C ALA A 9 12.66 -28.96 -25.76
N LEU A 10 11.33 -29.02 -25.60
CA LEU A 10 10.65 -28.57 -24.39
C LEU A 10 11.01 -29.44 -23.18
N SER A 11 11.08 -30.76 -23.35
CA SER A 11 11.49 -31.68 -22.28
C SER A 11 12.92 -31.41 -21.81
N LEU A 12 13.84 -31.10 -22.74
CA LEU A 12 15.22 -30.77 -22.40
C LEU A 12 15.32 -29.46 -21.61
N HIS A 13 14.54 -28.44 -21.98
CA HIS A 13 14.50 -27.17 -21.24
C HIS A 13 13.87 -27.32 -19.85
N GLY A 14 12.82 -28.13 -19.72
CA GLY A 14 12.19 -28.43 -18.43
C GLY A 14 13.17 -29.12 -17.46
N ALA A 15 13.92 -30.10 -17.95
CA ALA A 15 14.93 -30.78 -17.16
C ALA A 15 16.06 -29.83 -16.72
N ALA A 16 16.53 -28.96 -17.62
CA ALA A 16 17.56 -27.96 -17.29
C ALA A 16 17.08 -26.98 -16.21
N ALA A 17 15.83 -26.49 -16.31
CA ALA A 17 15.25 -25.59 -15.32
C ALA A 17 15.11 -26.24 -13.94
N ALA A 18 14.74 -27.52 -13.87
CA ALA A 18 14.64 -28.26 -12.62
C ALA A 18 16.01 -28.44 -11.94
N VAL A 19 17.06 -28.72 -12.71
CA VAL A 19 18.44 -28.84 -12.19
C VAL A 19 18.95 -27.50 -11.68
N LEU A 20 18.70 -26.41 -12.41
CA LEU A 20 19.06 -25.05 -11.99
C LEU A 20 18.34 -24.60 -10.73
N TRP A 21 17.08 -25.00 -10.54
CA TRP A 21 16.35 -24.73 -9.30
C TRP A 21 16.91 -25.55 -8.13
N TRP A 22 17.16 -26.84 -8.33
CA TRP A 22 17.69 -27.71 -7.27
C TRP A 22 19.10 -27.31 -6.81
N ALA A 23 19.93 -26.83 -7.74
CA ALA A 23 21.28 -26.34 -7.46
C ALA A 23 21.34 -24.86 -7.03
N SER A 24 20.19 -24.16 -6.92
CA SER A 24 20.17 -22.74 -6.58
C SER A 24 20.59 -22.52 -5.12
N PRO A 25 21.61 -21.68 -4.86
CA PRO A 25 22.07 -21.34 -3.50
C PRO A 25 21.09 -20.43 -2.75
N PHE A 26 20.02 -19.95 -3.41
CA PHE A 26 19.00 -19.09 -2.83
C PHE A 26 17.78 -19.91 -2.39
N ARG A 27 17.94 -20.71 -1.33
CA ARG A 27 16.78 -21.13 -0.56
C ARG A 27 16.30 -19.92 0.26
N PRO A 28 14.99 -19.63 0.33
CA PRO A 28 14.47 -18.67 1.28
C PRO A 28 14.93 -19.08 2.67
N THR A 29 15.84 -18.30 3.25
CA THR A 29 16.25 -18.47 4.64
C THR A 29 15.05 -18.11 5.50
N GLU A 30 14.47 -19.10 6.14
CA GLU A 30 13.59 -18.91 7.29
C GLU A 30 14.36 -18.03 8.30
N PRO A 31 13.82 -16.87 8.73
CA PRO A 31 14.49 -16.08 9.76
C PRO A 31 14.55 -16.92 11.04
N PRO A 32 15.69 -16.97 11.75
CA PRO A 32 15.80 -17.70 13.00
C PRO A 32 14.76 -17.16 13.99
N GLN A 33 13.99 -18.08 14.59
CA GLN A 33 13.18 -17.79 15.77
C GLN A 33 14.09 -17.68 17.01
N ASP A 34 15.04 -16.75 16.98
CA ASP A 34 15.73 -16.31 18.20
C ASP A 34 15.05 -15.04 18.66
N ALA A 35 14.16 -15.22 19.63
CA ALA A 35 13.63 -14.15 20.44
C ALA A 35 14.80 -13.29 20.92
N ILE A 36 14.85 -12.05 20.48
CA ILE A 36 15.63 -11.00 21.13
C ILE A 36 15.00 -10.84 22.52
N MET A 37 15.55 -11.58 23.49
CA MET A 37 15.24 -11.41 24.90
C MET A 37 15.76 -10.02 25.29
N ILE A 38 14.86 -9.05 25.36
CA ILE A 38 15.09 -7.82 26.10
C ILE A 38 15.11 -8.24 27.57
N THR A 39 16.28 -8.53 28.11
CA THR A 39 16.47 -8.66 29.55
C THR A 39 16.25 -7.29 30.17
N VAL A 40 15.02 -7.03 30.59
CA VAL A 40 14.73 -6.00 31.57
C VAL A 40 15.18 -6.56 32.92
N ASP A 41 16.24 -5.96 33.44
CA ASP A 41 16.68 -6.11 34.83
C ASP A 41 15.50 -5.68 35.74
N ALA A 42 14.83 -6.68 36.31
CA ALA A 42 13.77 -6.49 37.29
C ALA A 42 14.27 -7.08 38.61
N GLY A 43 14.37 -6.20 39.59
CA GLY A 43 14.89 -6.47 40.93
C GLY A 43 14.21 -7.63 41.64
N ALA A 44 14.97 -8.16 42.60
CA ALA A 44 14.69 -9.31 43.44
C ALA A 44 13.25 -9.40 44.00
N PRO A 45 12.68 -10.62 44.13
CA PRO A 45 11.42 -10.83 44.82
C PRO A 45 11.63 -10.80 46.35
N PRO A 46 10.75 -10.17 47.15
CA PRO A 46 10.67 -10.51 48.56
C PRO A 46 10.02 -11.89 48.71
N THR A 47 10.85 -12.80 49.20
CA THR A 47 10.61 -13.90 50.13
C THR A 47 9.16 -14.17 50.54
N SER A 48 8.69 -15.37 50.20
CA SER A 48 7.54 -16.04 50.81
C SER A 48 7.76 -16.21 52.32
N MET A 49 6.79 -15.78 53.13
CA MET A 49 6.67 -16.22 54.52
C MET A 49 5.36 -16.98 54.71
N ASP A 50 5.59 -18.19 55.21
CA ASP A 50 4.71 -19.25 55.64
C ASP A 50 3.65 -18.78 56.66
N SER A 51 2.46 -19.39 56.63
CA SER A 51 1.64 -19.63 57.82
C SER A 51 0.51 -20.61 57.47
N GLN A 52 0.82 -21.88 57.63
CA GLN A 52 -0.11 -22.97 57.86
C GLN A 52 -0.79 -22.84 59.22
N SER A 53 -2.10 -23.08 59.30
CA SER A 53 -2.79 -23.53 60.52
C SER A 53 -4.13 -24.20 60.18
N ASP A 54 -4.17 -25.50 60.41
CA ASP A 54 -5.35 -26.34 60.62
C ASP A 54 -6.39 -25.72 61.60
N ASP A 55 -7.68 -26.00 61.41
CA ASP A 55 -8.49 -26.85 62.31
C ASP A 55 -9.99 -26.83 61.91
N LYS A 56 -10.60 -28.02 61.86
CA LYS A 56 -12.06 -28.30 61.86
C LYS A 56 -12.38 -28.87 63.26
N PRO A 57 -13.65 -29.06 63.73
CA PRO A 57 -14.99 -28.67 63.23
C PRO A 57 -15.94 -28.16 64.36
N VAL A 58 -17.19 -27.73 64.07
CA VAL A 58 -18.46 -28.23 64.68
C VAL A 58 -19.71 -27.46 64.22
N GLN A 59 -20.83 -28.15 64.41
CA GLN A 59 -22.19 -28.07 63.85
C GLN A 59 -23.19 -27.15 64.59
N ALA A 60 -24.32 -26.96 63.87
CA ALA A 60 -25.71 -26.77 64.34
C ALA A 60 -26.13 -25.31 64.61
N VAL A 61 -27.29 -24.79 64.17
CA VAL A 61 -28.64 -25.36 63.97
C VAL A 61 -29.50 -24.47 63.03
N ALA A 62 -30.47 -25.10 62.33
CA ALA A 62 -31.84 -24.62 62.00
C ALA A 62 -32.02 -23.29 61.21
N ALA A 63 -32.98 -23.09 60.31
CA ALA A 63 -34.08 -23.86 59.73
C ALA A 63 -34.68 -23.02 58.57
N GLY A 64 -35.37 -23.67 57.62
CA GLY A 64 -36.46 -23.04 56.86
C GLY A 64 -36.15 -22.58 55.43
N THR A 65 -36.40 -23.46 54.46
CA THR A 65 -36.97 -23.11 53.13
C THR A 65 -38.50 -23.01 53.33
N PRO A 66 -39.26 -22.20 52.55
CA PRO A 66 -39.59 -22.60 51.18
C PRO A 66 -39.43 -21.48 50.12
N GLU A 67 -39.09 -21.97 48.94
CA GLU A 67 -39.05 -21.37 47.61
C GLU A 67 -40.41 -20.77 47.18
N PRO A 68 -40.46 -19.56 46.57
CA PRO A 68 -41.70 -19.02 46.03
C PRO A 68 -41.94 -19.50 44.58
N ALA A 69 -43.15 -19.98 44.33
CA ALA A 69 -43.64 -20.47 43.04
C ALA A 69 -43.77 -19.36 41.96
N PRO A 70 -43.74 -19.70 40.66
CA PRO A 70 -43.91 -18.74 39.56
C PRO A 70 -45.34 -18.18 39.48
N PRO A 71 -45.55 -16.92 39.05
CA PRO A 71 -46.88 -16.34 38.92
C PRO A 71 -47.61 -16.85 37.66
N GLU A 72 -48.89 -17.18 37.82
CA GLU A 72 -49.83 -17.48 36.73
C GLU A 72 -50.15 -16.23 35.87
N PRO A 73 -50.45 -16.39 34.57
CA PRO A 73 -50.89 -15.28 33.73
C PRO A 73 -52.35 -14.85 34.08
N PRO A 74 -52.65 -13.54 34.14
CA PRO A 74 -54.00 -13.05 34.39
C PRO A 74 -55.05 -13.46 33.34
N ARG A 75 -56.21 -13.90 33.87
CA ARG A 75 -57.50 -14.03 33.20
C ARG A 75 -57.98 -12.69 32.64
N GLU A 76 -58.37 -12.70 31.37
CA GLU A 76 -59.17 -11.65 30.72
C GLU A 76 -60.65 -11.78 31.13
N GLU A 77 -61.29 -10.68 31.55
CA GLU A 77 -62.72 -10.39 31.33
C GLU A 77 -63.03 -8.91 31.68
N PRO A 78 -64.10 -8.31 31.12
CA PRO A 78 -63.96 -7.09 30.30
C PRO A 78 -64.93 -5.99 30.73
N GLN A 79 -64.46 -4.78 31.04
CA GLN A 79 -65.36 -3.65 31.20
C GLN A 79 -64.76 -2.33 30.70
N GLN A 80 -65.60 -1.67 29.89
CA GLN A 80 -65.61 -0.26 29.52
C GLN A 80 -64.93 0.08 28.18
N ALA A 81 -65.77 -0.05 27.16
CA ALA A 81 -65.78 0.78 25.98
C ALA A 81 -65.59 2.27 26.34
N LEU A 82 -64.39 2.76 26.16
CA LEU A 82 -64.19 4.10 25.62
C LEU A 82 -63.90 3.87 24.13
N ALA A 83 -64.87 4.15 23.27
CA ALA A 83 -64.60 4.20 21.85
C ALA A 83 -63.58 5.34 21.63
N GLU A 84 -62.32 4.96 21.47
CA GLU A 84 -61.29 5.85 20.99
C GLU A 84 -61.72 6.31 19.59
N PRO A 85 -61.72 7.63 19.29
CA PRO A 85 -62.03 8.08 17.94
C PRO A 85 -61.05 7.39 16.98
N PRO A 86 -61.50 6.99 15.78
CA PRO A 86 -60.60 6.37 14.83
C PRO A 86 -59.40 7.29 14.59
N PRO A 87 -58.18 6.74 14.47
CA PRO A 87 -57.01 7.53 14.11
C PRO A 87 -57.33 8.32 12.83
N PRO A 88 -56.89 9.58 12.71
CA PRO A 88 -57.07 10.31 11.47
C PRO A 88 -56.51 9.47 10.31
N GLU A 89 -57.31 9.28 9.27
CA GLU A 89 -56.88 8.58 8.06
C GLU A 89 -55.61 9.26 7.57
N GLN A 90 -54.50 8.51 7.60
CA GLN A 90 -53.26 8.98 7.02
C GLN A 90 -53.53 9.24 5.55
N PRO A 91 -53.13 10.40 5.00
CA PRO A 91 -53.25 10.62 3.56
C PRO A 91 -52.53 9.46 2.84
N PRO A 92 -53.08 8.99 1.70
CA PRO A 92 -52.45 7.90 0.97
C PRO A 92 -50.99 8.25 0.70
N PRO A 93 -50.08 7.26 0.75
CA PRO A 93 -48.68 7.51 0.42
C PRO A 93 -48.61 8.21 -0.94
N PRO A 94 -47.75 9.22 -1.09
CA PRO A 94 -47.62 9.90 -2.38
C PRO A 94 -47.31 8.84 -3.43
N GLN A 95 -48.15 8.78 -4.46
CA GLN A 95 -47.88 7.90 -5.59
C GLN A 95 -46.48 8.24 -6.12
N PRO A 96 -45.66 7.22 -6.45
CA PRO A 96 -44.35 7.49 -7.04
C PRO A 96 -44.57 8.35 -8.28
N THR A 97 -44.07 9.58 -8.24
CA THR A 97 -43.99 10.42 -9.43
C THR A 97 -43.22 9.62 -10.48
N PRO A 98 -43.73 9.51 -11.72
CA PRO A 98 -42.99 8.84 -12.77
C PRO A 98 -41.60 9.48 -12.85
N PRO A 99 -40.53 8.68 -13.01
CA PRO A 99 -39.22 9.24 -13.26
C PRO A 99 -39.32 10.20 -14.45
N PRO A 100 -38.59 11.34 -14.43
CA PRO A 100 -38.60 12.25 -15.57
C PRO A 100 -38.29 11.45 -16.82
N SER A 101 -39.16 11.56 -17.84
CA SER A 101 -38.92 10.91 -19.13
C SER A 101 -37.56 11.34 -19.63
N LEU A 102 -36.73 10.37 -20.05
CA LEU A 102 -35.40 10.62 -20.62
C LEU A 102 -35.45 11.57 -21.83
N GLU A 103 -36.63 11.77 -22.45
CA GLU A 103 -36.84 12.78 -23.48
C GLU A 103 -36.72 14.22 -22.98
N GLN A 104 -37.07 14.54 -21.73
CA GLN A 104 -36.89 15.90 -21.17
C GLN A 104 -35.44 16.16 -20.71
N ALA A 105 -34.66 15.11 -20.43
CA ALA A 105 -33.22 15.23 -20.19
C ALA A 105 -32.39 15.33 -21.49
N LEU A 106 -33.03 15.09 -22.64
CA LEU A 106 -32.45 15.21 -23.98
C LEU A 106 -32.84 16.51 -24.69
N ALA A 107 -33.51 17.44 -24.00
CA ALA A 107 -33.58 18.83 -24.44
C ALA A 107 -32.19 19.46 -24.35
N LEU A 108 -31.41 19.18 -25.40
CA LEU A 108 -30.23 19.87 -25.93
C LEU A 108 -29.54 20.84 -24.94
N PRO A 109 -28.39 20.45 -24.36
CA PRO A 109 -27.41 21.43 -23.91
C PRO A 109 -27.12 22.38 -25.06
N GLU A 110 -27.27 23.68 -24.82
CA GLU A 110 -26.80 24.74 -25.70
C GLU A 110 -25.35 24.43 -26.07
N GLU A 111 -25.14 24.18 -27.37
CA GLU A 111 -23.86 23.77 -27.93
C GLU A 111 -22.86 24.89 -27.66
N LEU A 112 -21.95 24.67 -26.69
CA LEU A 112 -20.81 25.56 -26.51
C LEU A 112 -20.13 25.74 -27.87
N PRO A 113 -19.76 26.98 -28.26
CA PRO A 113 -19.09 27.19 -29.53
C PRO A 113 -17.87 26.26 -29.59
N PRO A 114 -17.61 25.61 -30.74
CA PRO A 114 -16.47 24.73 -30.86
C PRO A 114 -15.22 25.51 -30.44
N PRO A 115 -14.30 24.91 -29.67
CA PRO A 115 -13.00 25.52 -29.44
C PRO A 115 -12.36 25.72 -30.81
N THR A 116 -12.38 26.96 -31.30
CA THR A 116 -11.59 27.33 -32.47
C THR A 116 -10.17 26.90 -32.17
N ALA A 117 -9.62 26.03 -33.03
CA ALA A 117 -8.25 25.54 -32.98
C ALA A 117 -7.24 26.67 -33.20
N ARG A 118 -7.14 27.59 -32.22
CA ARG A 118 -6.24 28.75 -32.24
C ARG A 118 -5.38 28.91 -30.98
N ASP A 119 -5.50 28.02 -29.99
CA ASP A 119 -4.63 28.04 -28.80
C ASP A 119 -3.86 26.72 -28.57
N PHE A 120 -3.71 25.89 -29.60
CA PHE A 120 -2.62 24.91 -29.62
C PHE A 120 -1.46 25.52 -30.42
N PRO A 121 -0.25 25.69 -29.85
CA PRO A 121 0.90 25.95 -30.68
C PRO A 121 1.04 24.79 -31.67
N LYS A 122 0.96 25.12 -32.96
CA LYS A 122 1.18 24.19 -34.05
C LYS A 122 2.53 23.48 -33.83
N PRO A 123 2.61 22.15 -33.97
CA PRO A 123 3.89 21.47 -33.93
C PRO A 123 4.86 22.16 -34.89
N VAL A 124 6.03 22.56 -34.39
CA VAL A 124 7.09 23.13 -35.22
C VAL A 124 7.47 22.07 -36.26
N PRO A 125 7.45 22.38 -37.57
CA PRO A 125 7.82 21.42 -38.59
C PRO A 125 9.28 20.96 -38.36
N PRO A 126 9.61 19.69 -38.67
CA PRO A 126 10.99 19.23 -38.60
C PRO A 126 11.88 20.11 -39.48
N PRO A 127 13.13 20.41 -39.07
CA PRO A 127 14.04 21.21 -39.87
C PRO A 127 14.26 20.54 -41.24
N PRO A 128 14.44 21.33 -42.31
CA PRO A 128 14.67 20.78 -43.64
C PRO A 128 15.93 19.91 -43.64
N PRO A 129 15.99 18.87 -44.50
CA PRO A 129 17.20 18.08 -44.65
C PRO A 129 18.33 19.02 -45.06
N ARG A 130 19.41 19.01 -44.26
CA ARG A 130 20.63 19.76 -44.54
C ARG A 130 21.11 19.34 -45.95
N PRO A 131 21.42 20.28 -46.86
CA PRO A 131 21.96 19.93 -48.17
C PRO A 131 23.15 19.00 -48.00
N ALA A 132 23.12 17.86 -48.70
CA ALA A 132 24.29 17.01 -48.83
C ALA A 132 25.45 17.89 -49.28
N ALA A 133 26.50 17.96 -48.46
CA ALA A 133 27.73 18.61 -48.85
C ALA A 133 28.19 17.97 -50.16
N ARG A 134 28.19 18.78 -51.21
CA ARG A 134 28.79 18.46 -52.50
C ARG A 134 30.20 17.94 -52.23
N PRO A 135 30.58 16.75 -52.72
CA PRO A 135 31.96 16.30 -52.61
C PRO A 135 32.85 17.27 -53.42
N PRO A 136 34.04 17.63 -52.93
CA PRO A 136 34.99 18.40 -53.73
C PRO A 136 35.46 17.52 -54.89
N GLN A 137 34.90 17.75 -56.08
CA GLN A 137 35.56 17.43 -57.33
C GLN A 137 36.63 18.49 -57.56
N GLY A 138 37.87 18.11 -57.31
CA GLY A 138 39.03 18.98 -57.49
C GLY A 138 40.33 18.27 -57.12
N ALA A 139 40.68 17.25 -57.90
CA ALA A 139 42.04 16.80 -58.26
C ALA A 139 42.04 15.28 -58.50
N LEU A 140 41.88 14.90 -59.77
CA LEU A 140 42.35 13.60 -60.24
C LEU A 140 43.87 13.64 -60.22
N SER A 141 44.49 12.99 -59.24
CA SER A 141 45.86 12.50 -59.36
C SER A 141 45.88 11.02 -59.00
N GLN A 142 45.79 10.24 -60.07
CA GLN A 142 46.27 8.89 -60.34
C GLN A 142 46.44 7.89 -59.18
N ALA A 143 45.81 6.73 -59.39
CA ALA A 143 45.81 5.54 -58.54
C ALA A 143 47.21 4.96 -58.26
N PRO A 144 47.34 4.26 -57.13
CA PRO A 144 47.80 2.86 -57.22
C PRO A 144 46.76 1.86 -56.73
N LEU A 145 46.69 0.71 -57.42
CA LEU A 145 45.94 -0.49 -57.06
C LEU A 145 46.30 -1.02 -55.65
N PRO A 146 45.39 -1.77 -55.00
CA PRO A 146 45.48 -2.09 -53.57
C PRO A 146 46.44 -3.25 -53.29
N ARG A 147 47.29 -3.07 -52.27
CA ARG A 147 47.85 -4.19 -51.50
C ARG A 147 46.87 -4.48 -50.37
N PRO A 148 46.42 -5.73 -50.14
CA PRO A 148 45.55 -6.00 -49.01
C PRO A 148 46.39 -6.12 -47.73
N PRO A 149 46.09 -5.38 -46.65
CA PRO A 149 46.54 -5.75 -45.33
C PRO A 149 45.40 -6.46 -44.60
N GLN A 150 45.73 -7.69 -44.19
CA GLN A 150 45.16 -8.42 -43.07
C GLN A 150 45.34 -7.64 -41.73
N PRO A 151 44.75 -8.10 -40.61
CA PRO A 151 44.06 -7.26 -39.64
C PRO A 151 44.99 -6.72 -38.55
N ALA A 152 44.69 -5.53 -38.03
CA ALA A 152 45.24 -5.03 -36.78
C ALA A 152 44.15 -4.97 -35.69
N PRO A 153 44.49 -5.23 -34.41
CA PRO A 153 43.52 -5.47 -33.35
C PRO A 153 42.82 -4.19 -32.89
N ALA A 154 41.49 -4.29 -32.73
CA ALA A 154 40.67 -3.23 -32.18
C ALA A 154 40.99 -3.01 -30.69
N GLN A 155 41.38 -1.78 -30.35
CA GLN A 155 41.28 -1.29 -28.99
C GLN A 155 39.81 -0.95 -28.67
N PRO A 156 39.32 -1.27 -27.45
CA PRO A 156 37.94 -0.97 -27.07
C PRO A 156 37.77 0.55 -26.87
N SER A 157 36.95 1.18 -27.71
CA SER A 157 36.45 2.53 -27.44
C SER A 157 35.41 2.47 -26.32
N MET A 158 35.64 3.26 -25.28
CA MET A 158 34.70 3.48 -24.18
C MET A 158 33.45 4.18 -24.71
N ASN A 159 32.34 3.46 -24.79
CA ASN A 159 31.01 4.07 -24.88
C ASN A 159 30.56 4.43 -23.46
N SER A 160 30.54 5.72 -23.15
CA SER A 160 29.85 6.24 -21.96
C SER A 160 28.36 6.40 -22.28
N PRO A 161 27.43 5.73 -21.59
CA PRO A 161 26.04 6.17 -21.55
C PRO A 161 25.93 7.41 -20.67
N ALA A 162 25.17 8.40 -21.14
CA ALA A 162 24.81 9.58 -20.36
C ALA A 162 24.22 9.17 -18.99
N SER A 163 24.84 9.66 -17.91
CA SER A 163 24.33 9.53 -16.56
C SER A 163 23.01 10.29 -16.43
N VAL A 164 21.91 9.55 -16.30
CA VAL A 164 20.74 10.05 -15.56
C VAL A 164 21.20 10.21 -14.10
N PRO A 165 20.94 11.33 -13.41
CA PRO A 165 21.25 11.41 -11.99
C PRO A 165 20.40 10.36 -11.27
N ALA A 166 21.04 9.29 -10.79
CA ALA A 166 20.44 8.45 -9.77
C ALA A 166 20.18 9.35 -8.54
N PRO A 167 19.06 9.19 -7.81
CA PRO A 167 18.99 9.75 -6.47
C PRO A 167 20.20 9.22 -5.69
N PRO A 168 20.83 10.02 -4.80
CA PRO A 168 21.97 9.53 -4.05
C PRO A 168 21.50 8.34 -3.19
N SER A 169 21.82 7.13 -3.65
CA SER A 169 21.84 5.93 -2.83
C SER A 169 23.20 5.88 -2.17
N ASN A 170 23.44 6.82 -1.26
CA ASN A 170 24.54 6.78 -0.31
C ASN A 170 24.20 5.77 0.80
N SER A 171 24.21 4.49 0.44
CA SER A 171 24.07 3.35 1.36
C SER A 171 25.17 3.30 2.42
N SER A 172 26.27 4.04 2.22
CA SER A 172 27.41 4.15 3.13
C SER A 172 27.29 5.27 4.17
N ASP A 173 26.43 6.27 3.98
CA ASP A 173 26.12 7.29 5.02
C ASP A 173 25.18 6.72 6.11
N TRP A 174 24.57 5.55 5.87
CA TRP A 174 23.61 4.87 6.75
C TRP A 174 24.28 4.18 7.95
N LEU A 175 25.57 3.85 7.87
CA LEU A 175 26.14 2.80 8.73
C LEU A 175 26.62 3.27 10.12
N ILE A 176 26.88 4.56 10.36
CA ILE A 176 27.39 5.01 11.67
C ILE A 176 26.76 6.36 12.06
N GLY A 177 25.61 6.32 12.74
CA GLY A 177 24.95 7.50 13.33
C GLY A 177 23.70 7.99 12.59
N LYS A 178 23.82 8.37 11.31
CA LYS A 178 22.71 8.97 10.54
C LYS A 178 21.57 7.98 10.23
N GLY A 179 21.87 6.70 10.07
CA GLY A 179 20.86 5.65 9.92
C GLY A 179 19.96 5.51 11.14
N ARG A 180 20.48 5.77 12.35
CA ARG A 180 19.67 5.71 13.59
C ARG A 180 18.64 6.83 13.66
N ALA A 181 19.05 8.08 13.39
CA ALA A 181 18.13 9.22 13.35
C ALA A 181 17.05 9.03 12.28
N ARG A 182 17.44 8.54 11.10
CA ARG A 182 16.52 8.17 10.00
C ARG A 182 15.50 7.13 10.43
N ASN A 183 15.95 6.03 11.04
CA ASN A 183 15.08 4.94 11.48
C ASN A 183 14.15 5.40 12.62
N ALA A 184 14.66 6.14 13.60
CA ALA A 184 13.86 6.67 14.70
C ALA A 184 12.75 7.61 14.18
N TYR A 185 13.04 8.42 13.17
CA TYR A 185 12.05 9.26 12.53
C TYR A 185 11.05 8.45 11.69
N LEU A 186 11.51 7.43 10.95
CA LEU A 186 10.62 6.49 10.25
C LEU A 186 9.64 5.83 11.22
N ASP A 187 10.11 5.35 12.37
CA ASP A 187 9.27 4.74 13.40
C ASP A 187 8.30 5.75 14.03
N LEU A 188 8.73 7.00 14.19
CA LEU A 188 7.89 8.08 14.67
C LEU A 188 6.76 8.38 13.67
N VAL A 189 7.09 8.51 12.38
CA VAL A 189 6.11 8.71 11.30
C VAL A 189 5.19 7.52 11.18
N ALA A 190 5.70 6.29 11.19
CA ALA A 190 4.89 5.07 11.09
C ALA A 190 3.89 4.97 12.25
N ARG A 191 4.32 5.23 13.49
CA ARG A 191 3.44 5.26 14.66
C ARG A 191 2.43 6.40 14.62
N HIS A 192 2.80 7.55 14.07
CA HIS A 192 1.88 8.67 13.86
C HIS A 192 0.79 8.29 12.86
N THR A 193 1.19 7.75 11.71
CA THR A 193 0.28 7.27 10.65
C THR A 193 -0.64 6.16 11.14
N ALA A 194 -0.14 5.24 11.96
CA ALA A 194 -0.91 4.11 12.48
C ALA A 194 -2.16 4.54 13.27
N ARG A 195 -2.19 5.76 13.84
CA ARG A 195 -3.34 6.28 14.60
C ARG A 195 -4.55 6.58 13.72
N HIS A 196 -4.30 6.93 12.46
CA HIS A 196 -5.34 7.27 11.48
C HIS A 196 -5.71 6.10 10.59
N ARG A 197 -5.03 4.96 10.78
CA ARG A 197 -5.17 3.80 9.95
C ARG A 197 -6.53 3.16 10.12
N PHE A 198 -7.14 2.81 9.00
CA PHE A 198 -8.38 2.06 8.97
C PHE A 198 -8.33 0.99 7.88
N TYR A 199 -9.10 -0.06 8.06
CA TYR A 199 -9.22 -1.15 7.09
C TYR A 199 -10.54 -0.98 6.34
N PRO A 200 -10.55 -0.89 4.99
CA PRO A 200 -11.78 -0.76 4.21
C PRO A 200 -12.74 -1.91 4.45
N ARG A 201 -14.02 -1.60 4.71
CA ARG A 201 -15.04 -2.63 4.97
C ARG A 201 -15.17 -3.64 3.84
N ILE A 202 -15.17 -3.17 2.59
CA ILE A 202 -15.17 -4.02 1.39
C ILE A 202 -14.00 -5.01 1.36
N SER A 203 -12.81 -4.59 1.81
CA SER A 203 -11.64 -5.47 1.88
C SER A 203 -11.74 -6.44 3.05
N ALA A 204 -12.30 -6.01 4.19
CA ALA A 204 -12.50 -6.87 5.34
C ALA A 204 -13.51 -7.98 5.04
N ASP A 205 -14.64 -7.64 4.42
CA ASP A 205 -15.69 -8.57 4.02
C ASP A 205 -15.17 -9.61 2.99
N ASN A 206 -14.31 -9.17 2.07
CA ASN A 206 -13.69 -10.02 1.05
C ASN A 206 -12.35 -10.66 1.50
N LYS A 207 -11.94 -10.47 2.76
CA LYS A 207 -10.69 -11.02 3.33
C LYS A 207 -9.43 -10.64 2.51
N GLN A 208 -9.39 -9.42 1.98
CA GLN A 208 -8.32 -8.92 1.11
C GLN A 208 -7.17 -8.35 1.91
N GLU A 209 -6.04 -9.05 1.97
CA GLU A 209 -4.83 -8.57 2.66
C GLU A 209 -3.75 -8.13 1.66
N GLY A 210 -2.77 -7.37 2.13
CA GLY A 210 -1.63 -6.99 1.31
C GLY A 210 -0.69 -5.97 1.94
N ARG A 211 0.45 -5.75 1.28
CA ARG A 211 1.45 -4.76 1.68
C ARG A 211 1.47 -3.61 0.68
N VAL A 212 1.23 -2.40 1.15
CA VAL A 212 1.41 -1.17 0.36
C VAL A 212 2.79 -0.60 0.67
N VAL A 213 3.51 -0.16 -0.36
CA VAL A 213 4.74 0.61 -0.19
C VAL A 213 4.50 2.00 -0.71
N THR A 214 4.53 2.98 0.18
CA THR A 214 4.21 4.36 -0.13
C THR A 214 5.46 5.23 -0.04
N ARG A 215 5.65 6.10 -1.02
CA ARG A 215 6.64 7.16 -0.99
C ARG A 215 5.99 8.44 -0.51
N VAL A 216 6.53 9.01 0.56
CA VAL A 216 6.01 10.22 1.20
C VAL A 216 7.09 11.28 1.22
N THR A 217 6.76 12.48 0.77
CA THR A 217 7.66 13.63 0.75
C THR A 217 7.17 14.63 1.79
N ILE A 218 8.00 14.95 2.77
CA ILE A 218 7.66 15.76 3.95
C ILE A 218 8.61 16.96 4.01
N ALA A 219 8.06 18.15 4.22
CA ALA A 219 8.83 19.35 4.53
C ALA A 219 9.47 19.25 5.93
N ARG A 220 10.47 20.10 6.21
CA ARG A 220 11.14 20.10 7.53
C ARG A 220 10.21 20.38 8.71
N ASP A 221 9.19 21.20 8.50
CA ASP A 221 8.14 21.53 9.47
C ASP A 221 7.12 20.41 9.70
N GLY A 222 7.23 19.28 8.98
CA GLY A 222 6.30 18.15 9.08
C GLY A 222 5.13 18.21 8.09
N ARG A 223 5.02 19.26 7.27
CA ARG A 223 3.95 19.34 6.26
C ARG A 223 4.13 18.29 5.17
N LEU A 224 3.04 17.63 4.80
CA LEU A 224 3.00 16.71 3.66
C LEU A 224 3.10 17.50 2.34
N ILE A 225 4.09 17.15 1.50
CA ILE A 225 4.28 17.72 0.17
C ILE A 225 3.70 16.81 -0.91
N ASP A 226 4.04 15.52 -0.85
CA ASP A 226 3.61 14.53 -1.85
C ASP A 226 3.43 13.15 -1.21
N VAL A 227 2.49 12.37 -1.74
CA VAL A 227 2.26 10.98 -1.36
C VAL A 227 1.87 10.18 -2.59
N ARG A 228 2.58 9.08 -2.83
CA ARG A 228 2.30 8.16 -3.95
C ARG A 228 2.61 6.72 -3.57
N ILE A 229 1.93 5.79 -4.23
CA ILE A 229 2.18 4.35 -4.07
C ILE A 229 3.34 3.96 -4.99
N ASP A 230 4.43 3.48 -4.42
CA ASP A 230 5.54 2.87 -5.16
C ASP A 230 5.25 1.38 -5.44
N LYS A 231 4.51 0.69 -4.55
CA LYS A 231 4.03 -0.69 -4.76
C LYS A 231 2.63 -0.87 -4.18
N SER A 232 1.70 -1.27 -5.04
CA SER A 232 0.30 -1.58 -4.69
C SER A 232 0.20 -2.86 -3.85
N SER A 233 -0.83 -2.92 -2.99
CA SER A 233 -1.24 -4.15 -2.30
C SER A 233 -1.86 -5.19 -3.25
N GLY A 234 -2.25 -4.79 -4.46
CA GLY A 234 -3.10 -5.56 -5.37
C GLY A 234 -4.59 -5.24 -5.23
N TRP A 235 -4.99 -4.46 -4.21
CA TRP A 235 -6.39 -4.12 -3.94
C TRP A 235 -6.60 -2.60 -3.91
N PRO A 236 -7.36 -2.02 -4.86
CA PRO A 236 -7.56 -0.57 -4.95
C PRO A 236 -8.16 0.06 -3.68
N ALA A 237 -9.01 -0.66 -2.96
CA ALA A 237 -9.60 -0.18 -1.73
C ALA A 237 -8.55 0.01 -0.61
N ILE A 238 -7.61 -0.93 -0.47
CA ILE A 238 -6.51 -0.86 0.50
C ILE A 238 -5.55 0.27 0.12
N ASP A 239 -5.21 0.36 -1.16
CA ASP A 239 -4.34 1.41 -1.70
C ASP A 239 -4.92 2.81 -1.47
N ALA A 240 -6.23 2.99 -1.72
CA ALA A 240 -6.92 4.25 -1.45
C ALA A 240 -6.93 4.59 0.05
N ALA A 241 -7.18 3.60 0.91
CA ALA A 241 -7.17 3.80 2.36
C ALA A 241 -5.78 4.16 2.90
N GLU A 242 -4.71 3.62 2.33
CA GLU A 242 -3.34 3.98 2.68
C GLU A 242 -3.05 5.45 2.33
N LEU A 243 -3.39 5.88 1.11
CA LEU A 243 -3.23 7.26 0.68
C LEU A 243 -4.04 8.22 1.57
N GLU A 244 -5.29 7.85 1.89
CA GLU A 244 -6.16 8.65 2.77
C GLU A 244 -5.61 8.71 4.20
N THR A 245 -5.11 7.59 4.73
CA THR A 245 -4.51 7.51 6.06
C THR A 245 -3.32 8.46 6.18
N ILE A 246 -2.40 8.43 5.20
CA ILE A 246 -1.22 9.31 5.20
C ILE A 246 -1.64 10.78 5.08
N ARG A 247 -2.61 11.11 4.22
CA ARG A 247 -3.13 12.48 4.08
C ARG A 247 -3.77 12.98 5.39
N LYS A 248 -4.56 12.15 6.06
CA LYS A 248 -5.19 12.47 7.35
C LYS A 248 -4.20 12.58 8.50
N SER A 249 -3.04 11.96 8.38
CA SER A 249 -1.98 12.01 9.38
C SER A 249 -1.17 13.31 9.31
N ALA A 250 -1.32 14.11 8.25
CA ALA A 250 -0.64 15.39 8.15
C ALA A 250 -1.23 16.42 9.15
N PRO A 251 -0.40 17.27 9.78
CA PRO A 251 1.06 17.31 9.66
C PRO A 251 1.75 16.18 10.43
N PHE A 252 2.90 15.74 9.91
CA PHE A 252 3.79 14.79 10.58
C PHE A 252 4.64 15.50 11.64
N PRO A 253 5.25 14.76 12.57
CA PRO A 253 6.27 15.31 13.47
C PRO A 253 7.39 16.01 12.66
N PRO A 254 7.97 17.10 13.17
CA PRO A 254 9.01 17.84 12.45
C PRO A 254 10.25 16.98 12.23
N VAL A 255 10.94 17.20 11.11
CA VAL A 255 12.14 16.46 10.75
C VAL A 255 13.31 16.90 11.65
N PRO A 256 14.02 15.97 12.32
CA PRO A 256 15.20 16.30 13.10
C PRO A 256 16.26 17.08 12.30
N GLY A 257 16.85 18.11 12.91
CA GLY A 257 17.79 19.03 12.23
C GLY A 257 19.09 18.37 11.77
N ASP A 258 19.49 17.26 12.40
CA ASP A 258 20.65 16.44 12.07
C ASP A 258 20.43 15.51 10.86
N MET A 259 19.18 15.37 10.39
CA MET A 259 18.88 14.58 9.19
C MET A 259 19.15 15.39 7.92
N PRO A 260 19.75 14.83 6.86
CA PRO A 260 19.91 15.51 5.57
C PRO A 260 18.64 15.44 4.70
N GLY A 261 18.53 16.35 3.74
CA GLY A 261 17.45 16.41 2.74
C GLY A 261 16.36 17.42 3.08
N ASP A 262 15.98 18.24 2.10
CA ASP A 262 14.81 19.13 2.17
C ASP A 262 14.24 19.27 0.75
N PRO A 263 13.07 18.68 0.45
CA PRO A 263 12.23 17.92 1.35
C PRO A 263 12.78 16.53 1.69
N LEU A 264 12.30 15.96 2.80
CA LEU A 264 12.64 14.60 3.21
C LEU A 264 11.73 13.59 2.50
N ILE A 265 12.32 12.63 1.79
CA ILE A 265 11.60 11.54 1.13
C ILE A 265 11.72 10.27 1.97
N LEU A 266 10.58 9.68 2.35
CA LEU A 266 10.49 8.43 3.11
C LEU A 266 9.80 7.34 2.29
N ILE A 267 10.19 6.08 2.52
CA ILE A 267 9.51 4.90 1.98
C ILE A 267 8.89 4.14 3.15
N LEU A 268 7.57 4.04 3.14
CA LEU A 268 6.77 3.49 4.22
C LEU A 268 6.08 2.20 3.75
N PRO A 269 6.53 1.03 4.21
CA PRO A 269 5.83 -0.22 3.99
C PRO A 269 4.78 -0.46 5.07
N ILE A 270 3.50 -0.59 4.68
CA ILE A 270 2.39 -0.88 5.60
C ILE A 270 1.70 -2.17 5.19
N HIS A 271 1.49 -3.08 6.15
CA HIS A 271 0.83 -4.37 5.96
C HIS A 271 -0.59 -4.35 6.47
N TYR A 272 -1.57 -4.62 5.61
CA TYR A 272 -2.99 -4.75 5.90
C TYR A 272 -3.34 -6.22 6.12
N ASP A 273 -3.46 -6.57 7.39
CA ASP A 273 -3.87 -7.88 7.90
C ASP A 273 -5.26 -7.81 8.59
N LEU A 274 -6.02 -8.90 8.50
CA LEU A 274 -7.35 -9.03 9.09
C LEU A 274 -7.31 -9.18 10.62
N THR A 275 -6.16 -9.55 11.18
CA THR A 275 -5.94 -9.63 12.62
C THR A 275 -6.13 -8.29 13.32
N PHE A 276 -5.89 -7.17 12.63
CA PHE A 276 -6.13 -5.83 13.15
C PHE A 276 -7.62 -5.43 13.21
N SER A 277 -8.49 -6.08 12.43
CA SER A 277 -9.90 -5.66 12.29
C SER A 277 -10.83 -6.23 13.37
N ARG A 278 -10.35 -7.15 14.22
CA ARG A 278 -11.20 -7.90 15.17
C ARG A 278 -11.35 -7.26 16.56
N LYS A 279 -10.76 -6.08 16.79
CA LYS A 279 -10.91 -5.32 18.03
C LYS A 279 -11.72 -4.04 17.79
N ARG A 280 -13.04 -4.16 17.69
CA ARG A 280 -13.99 -3.09 18.05
C ARG A 280 -15.28 -3.72 18.55
#